data_AF-A0A497IYB4-F1
#
_entry.id   AF-A0A497IYB4-F1
#
_cell.length_a   1.000
_cell.length_b   1.000
_cell.length_c   1.000
_cell.angle_alpha   90.00
_cell.angle_beta   90.00
_cell.angle_gamma   90.00
#
_symmetry.space_group_name_H-M   'P 1'
#
loop_
_entity.id
_entity.type
_entity.pdbx_description
1 polymer ?
#
loop_
_entity_poly.entity_id
_entity_poly.type
_entity_poly.pdbx_seq_one_letter_code
_entity_poly.pdbx_strand_id
1 'polypeptide(L)' 'GEVKGPVMNMRFTDSMISLLANVEAIGKEAKTLPFRMEPSSIRVPALKSKKFRFTGVTEY' A
#
# COMPACT_ATOMS: atom_id res chain seq x y z
N GLY A 1 -2.53 15.19 10.85
CA GLY A 1 -2.66 13.80 10.39
C GLY A 1 -1.53 13.03 11.00
N GLU A 2 -1.78 12.40 12.14
CA GLU A 2 -0.74 11.82 12.99
C GLU A 2 -0.98 10.31 13.09
N VAL A 3 0.10 9.53 13.05
CA VAL A 3 0.04 8.07 13.20
C VAL A 3 -0.13 7.75 14.68
N LYS A 4 -1.32 7.30 15.07
CA LYS A 4 -1.66 7.06 16.50
C LYS A 4 -1.13 5.76 17.07
N GLY A 5 -0.93 4.72 16.27
CA GLY A 5 -0.51 3.43 16.76
C GLY A 5 -0.54 2.33 15.71
N PRO A 6 0.05 1.17 16.00
CA PRO A 6 0.00 0.02 15.12
C PRO A 6 -1.41 -0.57 15.07
N VAL A 7 -1.77 -1.10 13.90
CA VAL A 7 -2.97 -1.89 13.69
C VAL A 7 -2.57 -3.24 13.11
N MET A 8 -3.15 -4.33 13.63
CA MET A 8 -2.78 -5.69 13.25
C MET A 8 -3.90 -6.36 12.46
N ASN A 9 -3.52 -7.36 11.67
CA ASN A 9 -4.45 -8.29 11.04
C ASN A 9 -5.48 -7.65 10.11
N MET A 10 -5.18 -6.53 9.47
CA MET A 10 -6.10 -5.94 8.50
C MET A 10 -5.91 -6.54 7.11
N ARG A 11 -6.96 -7.16 6.57
CA ARG A 11 -7.00 -7.56 5.16
C ARG A 11 -7.49 -6.39 4.32
N PHE A 12 -6.91 -6.23 3.14
CA PHE A 12 -7.49 -5.42 2.06
C PHE A 12 -7.70 -6.33 0.85
N THR A 13 -8.86 -6.21 0.20
CA THR A 13 -9.17 -6.91 -1.05
C THR A 13 -9.80 -5.88 -1.98
N ASP A 14 -8.98 -5.24 -2.78
CA ASP A 14 -9.42 -4.22 -3.74
C ASP A 14 -8.81 -4.47 -5.11
N SER A 15 -9.43 -3.92 -6.16
CA SER A 15 -8.89 -4.00 -7.50
C SER A 15 -7.69 -3.06 -7.63
N MET A 16 -6.55 -3.60 -8.07
CA MET A 16 -5.33 -2.80 -8.26
C MET A 16 -5.58 -1.58 -9.17
N ILE A 17 -6.38 -1.76 -10.23
CA ILE A 17 -6.72 -0.69 -11.17
C ILE A 17 -7.52 0.42 -10.48
N SER A 18 -8.54 0.04 -9.69
CA SER A 18 -9.35 0.98 -8.91
C SER A 18 -8.49 1.76 -7.92
N LEU A 19 -7.61 1.07 -7.20
CA LEU A 19 -6.74 1.65 -6.19
C LEU A 19 -5.78 2.68 -6.78
N LEU A 20 -5.14 2.35 -7.90
CA LEU A 20 -4.25 3.23 -8.65
C LEU A 20 -4.98 4.42 -9.29
N ALA A 21 -6.19 4.21 -9.80
CA ALA A 21 -7.01 5.29 -10.38
C ALA A 21 -7.48 6.32 -9.33
N ASN A 22 -7.49 5.96 -8.04
CA ASN A 22 -7.90 6.83 -6.94
C ASN A 22 -6.72 7.37 -6.11
N VAL A 23 -5.50 7.39 -6.67
CA VAL A 23 -4.34 8.02 -6.05
C VAL A 23 -4.46 9.54 -6.14
N GLU A 24 -4.53 10.22 -4.99
CA GLU A 24 -4.63 11.68 -4.91
C GLU A 24 -3.28 12.36 -4.70
N ALA A 25 -2.27 11.63 -4.19
CA ALA A 25 -0.92 12.17 -4.04
C ALA A 25 0.16 11.09 -4.16
N ILE A 26 1.30 11.50 -4.72
CA ILE A 26 2.50 10.67 -4.88
C ILE A 26 3.65 11.34 -4.11
N GLY A 27 4.34 10.56 -3.29
CA GLY A 27 5.50 11.02 -2.53
C GLY A 27 6.69 11.32 -3.42
N LYS A 28 7.50 12.32 -3.02
CA LYS A 28 8.68 12.75 -3.77
C LYS A 28 9.82 11.72 -3.74
N GLU A 29 9.92 10.97 -2.65
CA GLU A 29 10.94 9.95 -2.47
C GLU A 29 10.41 8.57 -2.86
N ALA A 30 11.20 7.87 -3.68
CA ALA A 30 10.94 6.49 -4.06
C ALA A 30 11.95 5.56 -3.43
N LYS A 31 11.47 4.47 -2.84
CA LYS A 31 12.29 3.43 -2.21
C LYS A 31 12.45 2.27 -3.18
N THR A 32 13.66 1.71 -3.24
CA THR A 32 13.93 0.49 -3.98
C THR A 32 13.80 -0.71 -3.04
N LEU A 33 12.97 -1.66 -3.42
CA LEU A 33 12.72 -2.89 -2.69
C LEU A 33 13.23 -4.07 -3.52
N PRO A 34 13.92 -5.04 -2.90
CA PRO A 34 14.31 -6.26 -3.59
C PRO A 34 13.07 -7.06 -3.95
N PHE A 35 13.00 -7.58 -5.17
CA PHE A 35 11.96 -8.52 -5.55
C PHE A 35 12.36 -9.91 -5.09
N ARG A 36 11.54 -10.56 -4.26
CA ARG A 36 11.93 -11.84 -3.63
C ARG A 36 11.99 -13.03 -4.57
N MET A 37 11.32 -12.97 -5.71
CA MET A 37 11.14 -14.13 -6.61
C MET A 37 12.20 -14.20 -7.71
N GLU A 38 12.88 -13.10 -8.02
CA GLU A 38 13.85 -13.00 -9.11
C GLU A 38 14.94 -11.98 -8.73
N PRO A 39 16.14 -12.03 -9.33
CA PRO A 39 17.18 -11.02 -9.14
C PRO A 39 16.81 -9.68 -9.81
N SER A 40 15.71 -9.09 -9.37
CA SER A 40 15.18 -7.82 -9.82
C SER A 40 14.82 -6.94 -8.62
N SER A 41 14.58 -5.66 -8.87
CA SER A 41 14.25 -4.69 -7.84
C SER A 41 13.09 -3.82 -8.31
N ILE A 42 12.20 -3.47 -7.39
CA ILE A 42 11.05 -2.61 -7.67
C ILE A 42 11.28 -1.27 -6.98
N ARG A 43 11.15 -0.18 -7.73
CA ARG A 43 11.22 1.18 -7.19
C ARG A 43 9.81 1.75 -7.05
N VAL A 44 9.41 2.08 -5.82
CA VAL A 44 8.05 2.56 -5.51
C VAL A 44 8.08 3.82 -4.64
N PRO A 45 7.32 4.87 -5.00
CA PRO A 45 7.08 6.01 -4.11
C PRO A 45 5.99 5.70 -3.08
N ALA A 46 5.88 6.54 -2.06
CA ALA A 46 4.69 6.53 -1.20
C ALA A 46 3.47 7.00 -2.00
N LEU A 47 2.31 6.37 -1.81
CA LEU A 47 1.06 6.73 -2.49
C LEU A 47 -0.03 7.01 -1.46
N LYS A 48 -0.83 8.04 -1.71
CA LYS A 48 -2.05 8.33 -0.96
C LYS A 48 -3.26 8.02 -1.85
N SER A 49 -4.00 6.98 -1.51
CA SER A 49 -5.25 6.62 -2.19
C SER A 49 -6.46 6.96 -1.33
N LYS A 50 -7.47 7.58 -1.94
CA LYS A 50 -8.70 7.99 -1.25
C LYS A 50 -9.61 6.82 -0.90
N LYS A 51 -9.54 5.73 -1.67
CA LYS A 51 -10.47 4.59 -1.61
C LYS A 51 -9.80 3.29 -1.14
N PHE A 52 -8.70 3.39 -0.39
CA PHE A 52 -8.11 2.20 0.21
C PHE A 52 -9.00 1.67 1.33
N ARG A 53 -9.59 0.49 1.13
CA ARG A 53 -10.52 -0.13 2.09
C ARG A 53 -9.92 -1.37 2.74
N PHE A 54 -9.88 -1.36 4.08
CA PHE A 54 -9.69 -2.58 4.85
C PHE A 54 -11.02 -3.36 4.87
N THR A 55 -10.98 -4.60 4.41
CA THR A 55 -12.16 -5.45 4.19
C THR A 55 -12.45 -6.39 5.36
N GLY A 56 -11.56 -6.49 6.34
CA GLY A 56 -11.80 -7.27 7.55
C GLY A 56 -10.56 -7.41 8.43
N VAL A 57 -10.77 -8.00 9.61
CA VAL A 57 -9.71 -8.51 10.49
C VAL A 57 -9.46 -9.98 10.18
N THR A 58 -8.20 -10.38 10.06
CA THR A 58 -7.81 -11.79 9.99
C THR A 58 -7.67 -12.34 11.40
N GLU A 59 -8.35 -13.45 11.70
CA GLU A 59 -8.37 -14.08 13.04
C GLU A 59 -7.15 -14.97 13.34
N TYR A 60 -6.03 -14.80 12.62
CA TYR A 60 -4.82 -15.61 12.77
C TYR A 60 -3.63 -14.78 13.23
#